data_AF-A0A3D0XVN4-F1
#
_entry.id   AF-A0A3D0XVN4-F1
#
_cell.length_a   1.000
_cell.length_b   1.000
_cell.length_c   1.000
_cell.angle_alpha   90.00
_cell.angle_beta   90.00
_cell.angle_gamma   90.00
#
_symmetry.space_group_name_H-M   'P 1'
#
loop_
_entity.id
_entity.type
_entity.pdbx_description
1 polymer ?
#
loop_
_entity_poly.entity_id
_entity_poly.type
_entity_poly.pdbx_seq_one_letter_code
_entity_poly.pdbx_strand_id
1 'polypeptide(L)'
;RRSESAAAYQKMLQDDLMHDQNLIYEHTGVRMTAFVYPFGAISEAAAPVIEHLGFQATMTCSEKMNYITRDPKCLYGLGRFLRSPELSMSQLFTKKIKPAMQKGK
;
A
#
# COMPACT_ATOMS: atom_id res chain seq x y z
N ARG A 1 18.77 22.52 -10.87
CA ARG A 1 17.37 22.23 -10.48
C ARG A 1 17.32 22.14 -8.97
N ARG A 2 16.46 22.90 -8.28
CA ARG A 2 16.17 22.69 -6.86
C ARG A 2 15.14 21.56 -6.76
N SER A 3 15.50 20.45 -6.12
CA SER A 3 14.56 19.40 -5.76
C SER A 3 13.82 19.78 -4.48
N GLU A 4 12.62 19.24 -4.28
CA GLU A 4 11.93 19.29 -3.01
C GLU A 4 12.78 18.65 -1.90
N SER A 5 12.73 19.21 -0.69
CA SER A 5 13.38 18.59 0.48
C SER A 5 12.52 17.47 1.05
N ALA A 6 13.12 16.47 1.70
CA ALA A 6 12.37 15.39 2.33
C ALA A 6 11.32 15.91 3.33
N ALA A 7 11.64 16.93 4.13
CA ALA A 7 10.71 17.53 5.09
C ALA A 7 9.53 18.24 4.39
N ALA A 8 9.77 18.93 3.28
CA ALA A 8 8.70 19.55 2.49
C ALA A 8 7.76 18.50 1.89
N TYR A 9 8.33 17.43 1.31
CA TYR A 9 7.56 16.30 0.79
C TYR A 9 6.73 15.61 1.88
N GLN A 10 7.34 15.35 3.04
CA GLN A 10 6.66 14.73 4.18
C GLN A 10 5.50 15.58 4.68
N LYS A 11 5.69 16.89 4.81
CA LYS A 11 4.62 17.80 5.20
C LYS A 11 3.47 17.78 4.19
N MET A 12 3.79 17.89 2.90
CA MET A 12 2.79 17.84 1.83
C MET A 12 1.99 16.54 1.88
N LEU A 13 2.66 15.39 2.01
CA LEU A 13 2.01 14.09 2.11
C LEU A 13 1.16 13.97 3.39
N GLN A 14 1.66 14.47 4.52
CA GLN A 14 0.92 14.45 5.78
C GLN A 14 -0.38 15.27 5.69
N ASP A 15 -0.30 16.48 5.12
CA ASP A 15 -1.46 17.36 4.95
C ASP A 15 -2.52 16.70 4.05
N ASP A 16 -2.10 16.07 2.94
CA ASP A 16 -2.97 15.34 2.01
C ASP A 16 -3.68 14.16 2.68
N LEU A 17 -2.91 13.27 3.33
CA LEU A 17 -3.47 12.08 3.99
C LEU A 17 -4.35 12.44 5.19
N MET A 18 -4.03 13.49 5.93
CA MET A 18 -4.90 13.97 7.02
C MET A 18 -6.21 14.53 6.48
N HIS A 19 -6.18 15.25 5.35
CA HIS A 19 -7.39 15.73 4.70
C HIS A 19 -8.29 14.57 4.28
N ASP A 20 -7.73 13.55 3.61
CA ASP A 20 -8.47 12.36 3.19
C ASP A 20 -9.05 11.58 4.37
N GLN A 21 -8.26 11.34 5.43
CA GLN A 21 -8.75 10.67 6.64
C GLN A 21 -9.92 11.41 7.32
N ASN A 22 -9.89 12.75 7.33
CA ASN A 22 -10.97 13.54 7.92
C ASN A 22 -12.23 13.47 7.06
N LEU A 23 -12.11 13.59 5.73
CA LEU A 23 -13.25 13.47 4.81
C LEU A 23 -13.91 12.08 4.90
N ILE A 24 -13.11 11.01 4.87
CA ILE A 24 -13.63 9.65 5.00
C ILE A 24 -14.34 9.47 6.33
N TYR A 25 -13.76 9.97 7.43
CA TYR A 25 -14.42 9.87 8.73
C TYR A 25 -15.72 10.67 8.82
N GLU A 26 -15.74 11.90 8.31
CA GLU A 26 -16.93 12.75 8.30
C GLU A 26 -18.09 12.06 7.57
N HIS A 27 -17.80 11.39 6.46
CA HIS A 27 -18.83 10.73 5.63
C HIS A 27 -19.16 9.29 6.02
N THR A 28 -18.26 8.59 6.72
CA THR A 28 -18.41 7.14 6.99
C THR A 28 -18.31 6.74 8.46
N GLY A 29 -17.81 7.61 9.33
CA GLY A 29 -17.50 7.30 10.73
C GLY A 29 -16.29 6.37 10.91
N VAL A 30 -15.56 6.03 9.84
CA VAL A 30 -14.42 5.11 9.85
C VAL A 30 -13.11 5.87 9.63
N ARG A 31 -12.07 5.55 10.40
CA ARG A 31 -10.69 5.99 10.11
C ARG A 31 -10.00 4.91 9.28
N MET A 32 -9.25 5.32 8.26
CA MET A 32 -8.50 4.40 7.44
C MET A 32 -7.39 3.74 8.26
N THR A 33 -7.26 2.43 8.14
CA THR A 33 -6.20 1.65 8.81
C THR A 33 -5.19 1.05 7.83
N ALA A 34 -5.45 1.12 6.53
CA ALA A 34 -4.57 0.60 5.50
C ALA A 34 -4.30 1.66 4.43
N PHE A 35 -3.05 1.73 3.97
CA PHE A 35 -2.63 2.65 2.93
C PHE A 35 -2.22 1.89 1.66
N VAL A 36 -2.70 2.31 0.50
CA VAL A 36 -2.33 1.70 -0.79
C VAL A 36 -1.48 2.69 -1.57
N TYR A 37 -0.22 2.34 -1.84
CA TYR A 37 0.67 3.21 -2.62
C TYR A 37 0.11 3.40 -4.04
N PRO A 38 -0.16 4.65 -4.47
CA PRO A 38 -0.57 4.94 -5.83
C PRO A 38 0.48 4.42 -6.81
N PHE A 39 0.04 3.60 -7.77
CA PHE A 39 0.91 2.93 -8.75
C PHE A 39 2.04 2.07 -8.15
N GLY A 40 1.99 1.79 -6.84
CA GLY A 40 3.07 1.07 -6.14
C GLY A 40 4.35 1.88 -5.97
N ALA A 41 4.29 3.21 -6.15
CA ALA A 41 5.44 4.09 -5.96
C ALA A 41 5.74 4.29 -4.48
N ILE A 42 6.75 3.59 -3.98
CA ILE A 42 7.21 3.69 -2.60
C ILE A 42 8.37 4.69 -2.57
N SER A 43 8.28 5.69 -1.71
CA SER A 43 9.38 6.59 -1.39
C SER A 43 9.83 6.37 0.05
N GLU A 44 11.14 6.41 0.30
CA GLU A 44 11.68 6.31 1.67
C GLU A 44 11.13 7.43 2.56
N ALA A 45 10.88 8.60 1.97
CA ALA A 45 10.34 9.75 2.69
C ALA A 45 8.86 9.58 3.10
N ALA A 46 8.08 8.71 2.43
CA ALA A 46 6.67 8.48 2.75
C ALA A 46 6.45 7.56 3.97
N ALA A 47 7.33 6.58 4.18
CA ALA A 47 7.14 5.58 5.24
C ALA A 47 6.99 6.21 6.64
N PRO A 48 7.83 7.19 7.07
CA PRO A 48 7.66 7.85 8.37
C PRO A 48 6.31 8.56 8.53
N VAL A 49 5.77 9.14 7.45
CA VAL A 49 4.47 9.84 7.48
C VAL A 49 3.34 8.83 7.67
N ILE A 50 3.38 7.72 6.93
CA ILE A 50 2.36 6.66 6.99
C ILE A 50 2.33 6.02 8.38
N GLU A 51 3.51 5.73 8.96
CA GLU A 51 3.61 5.21 10.33
C GLU A 51 3.10 6.22 11.35
N HIS A 52 3.49 7.50 11.22
CA HIS A 52 3.06 8.58 12.12
C HIS A 52 1.54 8.79 12.14
N LEU A 53 0.88 8.63 10.99
CA LEU A 53 -0.57 8.77 10.86
C LEU A 53 -1.37 7.57 11.37
N GLY A 54 -0.69 6.50 11.83
CA GLY A 54 -1.33 5.36 12.49
C GLY A 54 -1.86 4.29 11.53
N PHE A 55 -1.44 4.29 10.27
CA PHE A 55 -1.75 3.19 9.36
C PHE A 55 -1.14 1.88 9.88
N GLN A 56 -1.93 0.81 9.84
CA GLN A 56 -1.57 -0.49 10.37
C GLN A 56 -1.07 -1.46 9.28
N ALA A 57 -1.39 -1.17 8.02
CA ALA A 57 -0.98 -1.97 6.87
C ALA A 57 -0.68 -1.08 5.66
N THR A 58 0.21 -1.55 4.77
CA THR A 58 0.45 -0.90 3.49
C THR A 58 0.47 -1.89 2.34
N MET A 59 -0.06 -1.51 1.16
CA MET A 59 -0.10 -2.35 -0.03
C MET A 59 0.61 -1.71 -1.22
N THR A 60 1.39 -2.51 -1.96
CA THR A 60 2.17 -2.12 -3.14
C THR A 60 1.57 -2.72 -4.41
N CYS A 61 2.26 -2.60 -5.54
CA CYS A 61 1.92 -3.30 -6.79
C CYS A 61 2.78 -4.56 -7.04
N SER A 62 3.55 -5.02 -6.03
CA SER A 62 4.35 -6.23 -6.17
C SER A 62 3.44 -7.47 -6.23
N GLU A 63 3.54 -8.25 -7.31
CA GLU A 63 2.76 -9.49 -7.49
C GLU A 63 3.38 -10.65 -6.69
N LYS A 64 3.20 -10.62 -5.36
CA LYS A 64 3.73 -11.63 -4.43
C LYS A 64 2.66 -12.14 -3.48
N MET A 65 2.87 -13.34 -2.94
CA MET A 65 2.10 -13.84 -1.81
C MET A 65 2.44 -13.07 -0.54
N ASN A 66 1.43 -12.82 0.28
CA ASN A 66 1.58 -12.22 1.59
C ASN A 66 1.57 -13.31 2.66
N TYR A 67 2.49 -13.22 3.61
CA TYR A 67 2.62 -14.18 4.71
C TYR A 67 2.38 -13.45 6.03
N ILE A 68 1.24 -13.74 6.65
CA ILE A 68 0.82 -13.06 7.88
C ILE A 68 1.42 -13.80 9.07
N THR A 69 2.14 -13.04 9.91
CA THR A 69 2.78 -13.54 11.12
C THR A 69 2.20 -12.80 12.34
N ARG A 70 2.74 -13.08 13.53
CA ARG A 70 2.40 -12.31 14.74
C ARG A 70 3.13 -10.97 14.85
N ASP A 71 4.12 -10.72 14.00
CA ASP A 71 4.80 -9.42 13.93
C ASP A 71 3.96 -8.46 13.05
N PRO A 72 3.41 -7.35 13.58
CA PRO A 72 2.62 -6.39 12.80
C PRO A 72 3.36 -5.82 11.60
N LYS A 73 4.71 -5.80 11.62
CA LYS A 73 5.51 -5.33 10.48
C LYS A 73 5.27 -6.15 9.21
N CYS A 74 4.77 -7.39 9.32
CA CYS A 74 4.42 -8.20 8.13
C CYS A 74 3.28 -7.59 7.30
N LEU A 75 2.51 -6.64 7.86
CA LEU A 75 1.43 -5.93 7.17
C LEU A 75 1.92 -4.75 6.33
N TYR A 76 3.22 -4.44 6.38
CA TYR A 76 3.82 -3.38 5.57
C TYR A 76 4.37 -3.96 4.26
N GLY A 77 4.03 -3.32 3.15
CA GLY A 77 4.51 -3.71 1.84
C GLY A 77 3.84 -4.98 1.29
N LEU A 78 2.56 -5.19 1.62
CA LEU A 78 1.76 -6.29 1.11
C LEU A 78 1.64 -6.22 -0.43
N GLY A 79 1.84 -7.35 -1.08
CA GLY A 79 1.71 -7.49 -2.52
C GLY A 79 0.25 -7.54 -2.98
N ARG A 80 0.03 -7.16 -4.24
CA ARG A 80 -1.25 -7.24 -4.95
C ARG A 80 -1.04 -7.77 -6.35
N PHE A 81 -1.92 -8.65 -6.80
CA PHE A 81 -1.95 -9.14 -8.17
C PHE A 81 -2.87 -8.24 -9.01
N LEU A 82 -2.35 -7.65 -10.08
CA LEU A 82 -3.15 -6.80 -10.95
C LEU A 82 -4.09 -7.64 -11.82
N ARG A 83 -5.40 -7.43 -11.67
CA ARG A 83 -6.41 -7.99 -12.56
C ARG A 83 -6.54 -7.11 -13.81
N SER A 84 -5.74 -7.43 -14.81
CA SER A 84 -5.80 -6.81 -16.12
C SER A 84 -7.07 -7.24 -16.88
N PRO A 85 -7.71 -6.36 -17.67
CA PRO A 85 -8.91 -6.71 -18.45
C PRO A 85 -8.66 -7.80 -19.50
N GLU A 86 -7.41 -8.02 -19.90
CA GLU A 86 -6.99 -9.04 -20.86
C GLU A 86 -6.95 -10.45 -20.26
N LEU A 87 -7.11 -10.58 -18.94
CA LEU A 87 -7.05 -11.86 -18.23
C LEU A 87 -8.39 -12.18 -17.57
N SER A 88 -8.93 -13.35 -17.90
CA SER A 88 -9.99 -13.95 -17.07
C SER A 88 -9.46 -14.30 -15.68
N MET A 89 -10.36 -14.47 -14.71
CA MET A 89 -9.95 -14.87 -13.35
C MET A 89 -9.20 -16.21 -13.33
N SER A 90 -9.62 -17.17 -14.16
CA SER A 90 -8.92 -18.45 -14.31
C SER A 90 -7.50 -18.25 -14.84
N GLN A 91 -7.32 -17.36 -15.83
CA GLN A 91 -6.00 -17.03 -16.37
C GLN A 91 -5.13 -16.28 -15.35
N LEU A 92 -5.68 -15.31 -14.61
CA LEU A 92 -4.96 -14.62 -13.53
C LEU A 92 -4.46 -15.63 -12.49
N PHE A 93 -5.33 -16.54 -12.05
CA PHE A 93 -4.98 -17.52 -11.04
C PHE A 93 -3.90 -18.48 -11.52
N THR A 94 -4.06 -19.05 -12.71
CA THR A 94 -3.13 -20.04 -13.27
C THR A 94 -1.78 -19.44 -13.67
N LYS A 95 -1.77 -18.22 -14.23
CA LYS A 95 -0.56 -17.58 -14.76
C LYS A 95 0.22 -16.78 -13.71
N LYS A 96 -0.43 -16.22 -12.69
CA LYS A 96 0.22 -15.32 -11.71
C LYS A 96 0.17 -15.87 -10.29
N ILE A 97 -1.01 -16.21 -9.78
CA ILE A 97 -1.20 -16.57 -8.36
C ILE A 97 -0.60 -17.95 -8.04
N LYS A 98 -0.96 -18.99 -8.80
CA LYS A 98 -0.47 -20.37 -8.57
C LYS A 98 1.05 -20.48 -8.62
N PRO A 99 1.75 -19.85 -9.60
CA PRO A 99 3.22 -19.82 -9.59
C PRO A 99 3.80 -19.07 -8.37
N ALA A 100 3.22 -17.94 -7.97
CA ALA A 100 3.70 -17.19 -6.80
C ALA A 100 3.56 -17.99 -5.50
N MET A 101 2.49 -18.79 -5.35
CA MET A 101 2.30 -19.70 -4.21
C MET A 101 3.38 -20.79 -4.11
N GLN A 102 3.94 -21.20 -5.24
CA GLN A 102 4.97 -22.26 -5.28
C GLN A 102 6.38 -21.73 -4.99
N LYS A 103 6.63 -20.44 -5.29
CA LYS A 103 7.94 -19.80 -5.08
C LYS A 103 8.25 -19.43 -3.64
N GLY A 104 7.24 -19.32 -2.78
CA GLY A 104 7.42 -19.00 -1.36
C GLY A 104 7.19 -20.19 -0.43
N LYS A 105 7.44 -21.40 -0.93
CA LYS A 105 7.80 -22.58 -0.13
C LYS A 105 9.31 -22.73 -0.16
#